data_AF-A0A1D6JHN0-F1
#
_entry.id   AF-A0A1D6JHN0-F1
#
_cell.length_a   1.000
_cell.length_b   1.000
_cell.length_c   1.000
_cell.angle_alpha   90.00
_cell.angle_beta   90.00
_cell.angle_gamma   90.00
#
_symmetry.space_group_name_H-M   'P 1'
#
loop_
_entity.id
_entity.type
_entity.pdbx_description
1 polymer ?
#
loop_
_entity_poly.entity_id
_entity_poly.type
_entity_poly.pdbx_seq_one_letter_code
_entity_poly.pdbx_strand_id
1 'polypeptide(L)'
;MLNRDTWGNEAVAQLIRSNFIFWQVYYDTSEGRKVCTYYHLVSMPAILLIDPVTGQKVHAWNGMVHPDRLLEDLLPYLDKGPKGHHAAQPQKRPRKVDQEASTGKQGKIAVEDEDEELARAIAASLEVVIEASDASDDDMAEAEPEEENEPSLNIKPDYPPLPEEPKGSRELLCRVAIRLPNNQRIQRNFLHTDPIKLLWSFCAPQVEDGEKRAFHFVQAIPGASQKLQFGSDLTFRKAGLANSMINLLWG
;
A
#
# COMPACT_ATOMS: atom_id res chain seq x y z
N MET A 1 15.63 2.22 6.40
CA MET A 1 16.03 2.35 7.82
C MET A 1 16.30 3.83 8.09
N LEU A 2 15.86 4.35 9.24
CA LEU A 2 16.12 5.73 9.64
C LEU A 2 17.50 5.86 10.31
N ASN A 3 18.06 7.07 10.35
CA ASN A 3 19.42 7.33 10.84
C ASN A 3 19.63 7.01 12.33
N ARG A 4 20.49 6.05 12.67
CA ARG A 4 20.73 5.64 14.06
C ARG A 4 21.17 6.80 14.95
N ASP A 5 21.95 7.74 14.42
CA ASP A 5 22.49 8.84 15.24
C ASP A 5 21.38 9.82 15.68
N THR A 6 20.37 10.04 14.83
CA THR A 6 19.20 10.88 15.14
C THR A 6 18.27 10.19 16.12
N TRP A 7 17.89 8.95 15.81
CA TRP A 7 16.84 8.23 16.55
C TRP A 7 17.35 7.50 17.80
N GLY A 8 18.67 7.35 17.92
CA GLY A 8 19.33 6.86 19.13
C GLY A 8 19.66 7.97 20.14
N ASN A 9 19.48 9.25 19.80
CA ASN A 9 19.66 10.35 20.73
C ASN A 9 18.57 10.33 21.80
N GLU A 10 18.97 10.35 23.08
CA GLU A 10 18.05 10.21 24.21
C GLU A 10 17.06 11.38 24.32
N ALA A 11 17.51 12.62 24.05
CA ALA A 11 16.65 13.79 24.09
C ALA A 11 15.57 13.73 22.99
N VAL A 12 15.94 13.35 21.77
CA VAL A 12 14.98 13.12 20.67
C VAL A 12 13.98 12.03 21.06
N ALA A 13 14.46 10.89 21.55
CA ALA A 13 13.61 9.77 21.92
C ALA A 13 12.63 10.14 23.04
N GLN A 14 13.09 10.86 24.06
CA GLN A 14 12.25 11.33 25.17
C GLN A 14 11.20 12.33 24.70
N LEU A 15 11.60 13.32 23.88
CA LEU A 15 10.68 14.34 23.37
C LEU A 15 9.54 13.70 22.56
N ILE A 16 9.89 12.76 21.68
CA ILE A 16 8.93 12.04 20.86
C ILE A 16 8.00 11.20 21.72
N ARG A 17 8.54 10.44 22.68
CA ARG A 17 7.74 9.58 23.56
C ARG A 17 6.73 10.37 24.41
N SER A 18 7.09 11.57 24.83
CA SER A 18 6.23 12.42 25.66
C SER A 18 5.16 13.18 24.88
N ASN A 19 5.43 13.58 23.63
CA ASN A 19 4.59 14.57 22.93
C ASN A 19 4.03 14.11 21.58
N PHE A 20 4.59 13.07 20.96
CA PHE A 20 4.25 12.68 19.60
C PHE A 20 3.88 11.19 19.49
N ILE A 21 3.03 10.87 18.52
CA ILE A 21 2.84 9.49 18.08
C ILE A 21 3.89 9.22 17.01
N PHE A 22 4.78 8.26 17.28
CA PHE A 22 5.79 7.85 16.32
C PHE A 22 5.34 6.61 15.56
N TRP A 23 5.22 6.74 14.24
CA TRP A 23 4.87 5.64 13.36
C TRP A 23 5.88 5.53 12.22
N GLN A 24 6.36 4.31 11.99
CA GLN A 24 7.36 4.01 10.98
C GLN A 24 6.89 2.84 10.12
N VAL A 25 6.94 3.02 8.81
CA VAL A 25 6.59 2.00 7.82
C VAL A 25 7.55 2.06 6.63
N TYR A 26 7.72 0.95 5.92
CA TYR A 26 8.48 0.94 4.66
C TYR A 26 7.60 1.45 3.51
N TYR A 27 8.23 2.17 2.58
CA TYR A 27 7.54 2.81 1.45
C TYR A 27 6.85 1.83 0.50
N ASP A 28 7.33 0.60 0.43
CA ASP A 28 6.90 -0.44 -0.50
C ASP A 28 5.67 -1.22 -0.02
N THR A 29 5.29 -1.07 1.26
CA THR A 29 4.05 -1.62 1.84
C THR A 29 2.80 -0.87 1.35
N SER A 30 1.62 -1.48 1.50
CA SER A 30 0.34 -0.85 1.13
C SER A 30 0.14 0.50 1.84
N GLU A 31 0.38 0.55 3.15
CA GLU A 31 0.24 1.76 3.95
C GLU A 31 1.32 2.80 3.61
N GLY A 32 2.56 2.35 3.40
CA GLY A 32 3.64 3.22 2.96
C GLY A 32 3.33 3.91 1.63
N ARG A 33 2.81 3.17 0.64
CA ARG A 33 2.42 3.74 -0.67
C ARG A 33 1.29 4.76 -0.52
N LYS A 34 0.26 4.47 0.30
CA LYS A 34 -0.83 5.43 0.57
C LYS A 34 -0.29 6.75 1.12
N VAL A 35 0.62 6.69 2.09
CA VAL A 35 1.27 7.88 2.68
C VAL A 35 2.10 8.62 1.63
N CYS A 36 2.87 7.91 0.81
CA CYS A 36 3.65 8.51 -0.27
C CYS A 36 2.76 9.27 -1.26
N THR A 37 1.64 8.66 -1.67
CA THR A 37 0.67 9.30 -2.56
C THR A 37 -0.01 10.49 -1.90
N TYR A 38 -0.54 10.32 -0.68
CA TYR A 38 -1.30 11.37 0.01
C TYR A 38 -0.45 12.62 0.27
N TYR A 39 0.79 12.43 0.70
CA TYR A 39 1.70 13.54 1.04
C TYR A 39 2.70 13.92 -0.06
N HIS A 40 2.55 13.32 -1.25
CA HIS A 40 3.38 13.55 -2.43
C HIS A 40 4.88 13.41 -2.15
N LEU A 41 5.28 12.26 -1.60
CA LEU A 41 6.68 11.97 -1.26
C LEU A 41 7.42 11.46 -2.50
N VAL A 42 8.44 12.19 -2.92
CA VAL A 42 9.24 11.88 -4.12
C VAL A 42 10.62 11.28 -3.79
N SER A 43 11.04 11.34 -2.53
CA SER A 43 12.36 10.90 -2.08
C SER A 43 12.28 10.17 -0.75
N MET A 44 13.07 9.12 -0.59
CA MET A 44 13.19 8.35 0.64
C MET A 44 14.64 8.29 1.15
N PRO A 45 14.88 8.24 2.47
CA PRO A 45 13.89 8.26 3.55
C PRO A 45 13.24 9.66 3.72
N ALA A 46 11.96 9.66 4.11
CA ALA A 46 11.20 10.86 4.45
C ALA A 46 10.66 10.77 5.88
N ILE A 47 10.71 11.88 6.61
CA ILE A 47 10.16 12.03 7.96
C ILE A 47 9.10 13.13 7.86
N LEU A 48 7.90 12.84 8.35
CA LEU A 48 6.78 13.76 8.30
C LEU A 48 6.34 14.15 9.70
N LEU A 49 6.09 15.43 9.89
CA LEU A 49 5.30 15.92 11.00
C LEU A 49 3.88 16.19 10.48
N ILE A 50 2.90 15.50 11.07
CA ILE A 50 1.50 15.54 10.64
C ILE A 50 0.66 16.10 11.78
N ASP A 51 -0.21 17.03 11.43
CA ASP A 51 -1.22 17.54 12.33
C ASP A 51 -2.35 16.51 12.49
N PRO A 52 -2.59 15.99 13.71
CA PRO A 52 -3.53 14.90 13.93
C PRO A 52 -5.00 15.28 13.71
N VAL A 53 -5.35 16.57 13.71
CA VAL A 53 -6.74 17.00 13.55
C VAL A 53 -7.08 17.29 12.08
N THR A 54 -6.14 17.86 11.32
CA THR A 54 -6.38 18.20 9.90
C THR A 54 -5.83 17.17 8.93
N GLY A 55 -4.91 16.31 9.37
CA GLY A 55 -4.16 15.42 8.49
C GLY A 55 -3.16 16.15 7.59
N GLN A 56 -2.86 17.42 7.85
CA GLN A 56 -1.88 18.17 7.05
C GLN A 56 -0.45 17.82 7.45
N LYS A 57 0.42 17.74 6.45
CA LYS A 57 1.88 17.69 6.64
C LYS A 57 2.38 19.08 7.02
N VAL A 58 2.62 19.30 8.32
CA VAL A 58 3.10 20.58 8.85
C VAL A 58 4.59 20.79 8.61
N HIS A 59 5.36 19.70 8.55
CA HIS A 59 6.77 19.73 8.21
C HIS A 59 7.22 18.41 7.57
N ALA A 60 8.28 18.45 6.77
CA ALA A 60 8.86 17.27 6.15
C ALA A 60 10.37 17.40 6.05
N TRP A 61 11.08 16.34 6.42
CA TRP A 61 12.51 16.22 6.21
C TRP A 61 12.81 15.08 5.26
N ASN A 62 13.73 15.31 4.33
CA ASN A 62 14.22 14.29 3.40
C ASN A 62 15.69 13.98 3.72
N GLY A 63 16.05 12.70 3.72
CA GLY A 63 17.42 12.27 3.99
C GLY A 63 17.81 12.34 5.47
N MET A 64 19.07 12.71 5.74
CA MET A 64 19.65 12.74 7.08
C MET A 64 19.29 14.03 7.81
N VAL A 65 18.82 13.92 9.06
CA VAL A 65 18.52 15.05 9.93
C VAL A 65 19.34 14.91 11.21
N HIS A 66 20.07 15.94 11.62
CA HIS A 66 20.83 15.90 12.87
C HIS A 66 19.88 16.00 14.09
N PRO A 67 20.21 15.36 15.23
CA PRO A 67 19.39 15.41 16.44
C PRO A 67 19.04 16.84 16.88
N ASP A 68 20.04 17.72 16.96
CA ASP A 68 19.87 19.09 17.46
C ASP A 68 18.89 19.88 16.59
N ARG A 69 19.05 19.76 15.27
CA ARG A 69 18.15 20.37 14.29
C ARG A 69 16.73 19.83 14.41
N LEU A 70 16.57 18.51 14.56
CA LEU A 70 15.25 17.91 14.72
C LEU A 70 14.56 18.40 16.00
N LEU A 71 15.30 18.53 17.11
CA LEU A 71 14.77 19.07 18.36
C LEU A 71 14.30 20.52 18.18
N GLU A 72 15.15 21.39 17.62
CA GLU A 72 14.81 22.79 17.35
C GLU A 72 13.58 22.92 16.46
N ASP A 73 13.50 22.13 15.38
CA ASP A 73 12.38 22.17 14.45
C ASP A 73 11.08 21.65 15.11
N LEU A 74 11.15 20.79 16.14
CA LEU A 74 9.98 20.28 16.86
C LEU A 74 9.47 21.24 17.94
N LEU A 75 10.32 22.09 18.52
CA LEU A 75 9.94 23.01 19.62
C LEU A 75 8.69 23.87 19.32
N PRO A 76 8.55 24.50 18.13
CA PRO A 76 7.37 25.32 17.83
C PRO A 76 6.05 24.56 17.94
N TYR A 77 6.11 23.22 17.79
CA TYR A 77 4.95 22.35 17.79
C TYR A 77 4.56 21.81 19.17
N LEU A 78 5.37 22.08 20.19
CA LEU A 78 5.11 21.68 21.59
C LEU A 78 4.26 22.71 22.34
N ASP A 79 4.52 24.00 22.10
CA ASP A 79 3.91 25.10 22.85
C ASP A 79 2.42 25.28 22.52
N LYS A 80 2.02 24.91 21.31
CA LYS A 80 0.64 25.02 20.84
C LYS A 80 0.07 23.62 20.68
N GLY A 81 -0.98 23.29 21.42
CA GLY A 81 -1.72 22.05 21.16
C GLY A 81 -2.22 22.00 19.70
N PRO A 82 -2.67 20.83 19.20
CA PRO A 82 -3.11 20.68 17.79
C PRO A 82 -4.06 21.80 17.33
N LYS A 83 -4.98 22.21 18.21
CA LYS A 83 -5.95 23.29 17.98
C LYS A 83 -5.33 24.68 17.74
N GLY A 84 -4.19 24.98 18.36
CA GLY A 84 -3.50 26.27 18.25
C GLY A 84 -2.69 26.43 16.96
N HIS A 85 -2.32 25.32 16.32
CA HIS A 85 -1.63 25.33 15.02
C HIS A 85 -2.57 25.65 13.85
N HIS A 86 -3.86 25.28 13.96
CA HIS A 86 -4.83 25.52 12.88
C HIS A 86 -5.19 26.98 12.68
N ALA A 87 -5.17 27.79 13.74
CA ALA A 87 -5.57 29.20 13.67
C ALA A 87 -4.57 30.06 12.88
N ALA A 88 -3.32 29.59 12.72
CA ALA A 88 -2.25 30.33 12.05
C ALA A 88 -2.08 29.99 10.56
N GLN A 89 -2.77 28.96 10.04
CA GLN A 89 -2.67 28.58 8.63
C GLN A 89 -3.94 28.95 7.85
N PRO A 90 -3.80 29.44 6.60
CA PRO A 90 -4.95 29.77 5.78
C PRO A 90 -5.72 28.50 5.45
N GLN A 91 -6.90 28.35 6.06
CA GLN A 91 -7.85 27.31 5.69
C GLN A 91 -8.16 27.47 4.20
N LYS A 92 -7.76 26.48 3.38
CA LYS A 92 -8.18 26.42 1.98
C LYS A 92 -9.69 26.16 1.97
N ARG A 93 -10.42 27.27 1.81
CA ARG A 93 -11.84 27.45 1.50
C ARG A 93 -12.82 26.69 2.41
N PRO A 94 -13.62 27.42 3.20
CA PRO A 94 -14.85 26.87 3.75
C PRO A 94 -15.72 26.38 2.60
N ARG A 95 -16.11 25.11 2.62
CA ARG A 95 -17.20 24.62 1.78
C ARG A 95 -18.44 25.36 2.28
N LYS A 96 -18.95 26.27 1.46
CA LYS A 96 -20.14 27.07 1.77
C LYS A 96 -21.32 26.11 1.87
N VAL A 97 -21.66 25.71 3.10
CA VAL A 97 -22.91 25.03 3.41
C VAL A 97 -23.90 26.15 3.68
N ASP A 98 -24.57 26.62 2.63
CA ASP A 98 -25.66 27.58 2.78
C ASP A 98 -26.91 26.79 3.24
N GLN A 99 -27.21 26.87 4.53
CA GLN A 99 -28.56 26.66 5.08
C GLN A 99 -28.99 27.97 5.72
N GLU A 100 -29.98 28.66 5.14
CA GLU A 100 -31.28 28.94 5.76
C GLU A 100 -32.12 29.92 4.92
N ALA A 101 -33.42 29.91 5.21
CA ALA A 101 -34.54 30.21 4.34
C ALA A 101 -34.88 31.69 4.10
N SER A 102 -35.65 31.89 3.02
CA SER A 102 -36.71 32.91 2.81
C SER A 102 -36.33 34.40 2.86
N THR A 103 -36.41 35.08 1.71
CA THR A 103 -37.38 36.18 1.43
C THR A 103 -37.14 36.81 0.04
N GLY A 104 -38.21 36.88 -0.77
CA GLY A 104 -38.58 38.08 -1.54
C GLY A 104 -37.82 38.51 -2.82
N LYS A 105 -38.41 38.16 -3.97
CA LYS A 105 -38.65 38.97 -5.21
C LYS A 105 -37.52 39.38 -6.19
N GLN A 106 -37.66 38.76 -7.38
CA GLN A 106 -37.78 39.32 -8.74
C GLN A 106 -36.54 39.68 -9.58
N GLY A 107 -36.36 38.89 -10.65
CA GLY A 107 -35.65 39.26 -11.88
C GLY A 107 -35.59 38.07 -12.86
N LYS A 108 -36.47 38.05 -13.87
CA LYS A 108 -36.64 37.01 -14.91
C LYS A 108 -35.45 36.95 -15.87
N ILE A 109 -35.08 35.75 -16.37
CA ILE A 109 -34.83 35.38 -17.78
C ILE A 109 -34.87 33.83 -17.87
N ALA A 110 -35.39 33.33 -18.99
CA ALA A 110 -35.95 32.00 -19.22
C ALA A 110 -34.96 30.83 -19.13
N VAL A 111 -35.49 29.69 -18.70
CA VAL A 111 -34.89 28.36 -18.70
C VAL A 111 -35.39 27.67 -19.97
N GLU A 112 -34.49 27.20 -20.82
CA GLU A 112 -34.81 26.29 -21.92
C GLU A 112 -34.55 24.86 -21.44
N ASP A 113 -35.54 23.99 -21.63
CA ASP A 113 -35.65 22.65 -21.06
C ASP A 113 -34.62 21.67 -21.65
N GLU A 114 -33.87 21.00 -20.78
CA GLU A 114 -32.84 19.99 -21.10
C GLU A 114 -33.42 18.71 -21.76
N ASP A 115 -34.75 18.57 -21.78
CA ASP A 115 -35.47 17.40 -22.33
C ASP A 115 -35.53 17.39 -23.88
N GLU A 116 -35.40 18.54 -24.55
CA GLU A 116 -35.45 18.59 -26.02
C GLU A 116 -34.12 18.18 -26.67
N GLU A 117 -33.00 18.39 -25.97
CA GLU A 117 -31.67 17.98 -26.44
C GLU A 117 -31.49 16.45 -26.35
N LEU A 118 -32.04 15.83 -25.29
CA LEU A 118 -32.02 14.38 -25.10
C LEU A 118 -32.86 13.64 -26.16
N ALA A 119 -34.01 14.20 -26.54
CA ALA A 119 -34.90 13.62 -27.55
C ALA A 119 -34.25 13.59 -28.95
N ARG A 120 -33.44 14.60 -29.30
CA ARG A 120 -32.75 14.66 -30.60
C ARG A 120 -31.64 13.61 -30.72
N ALA A 121 -30.94 13.30 -29.63
CA ALA A 121 -29.88 12.30 -29.63
C ALA A 121 -30.43 10.87 -29.84
N ILE A 122 -31.62 10.57 -29.31
CA ILE A 122 -32.23 9.23 -29.43
C ILE A 122 -32.74 8.97 -30.86
N ALA A 123 -33.32 9.99 -31.51
CA ALA A 123 -33.81 9.87 -32.89
C ALA A 123 -32.69 9.66 -33.91
N ALA A 124 -31.51 10.27 -33.68
CA ALA A 124 -30.36 10.13 -34.58
C ALA A 124 -29.74 8.71 -34.57
N SER A 125 -30.00 7.90 -33.53
CA SER A 125 -29.52 6.52 -33.45
C SER A 125 -30.44 5.49 -34.13
N LEU A 126 -31.65 5.85 -34.58
CA LEU A 126 -32.66 4.90 -35.07
C LEU A 126 -32.95 4.98 -36.58
N GLU A 127 -32.08 5.58 -37.40
CA GLU A 127 -32.34 5.65 -38.85
C GLU A 127 -31.07 5.69 -39.73
N VAL A 128 -30.24 4.63 -39.69
CA VAL A 128 -29.34 4.26 -40.82
C VAL A 128 -29.24 2.73 -41.00
N VAL A 129 -30.21 2.20 -41.76
CA VAL A 129 -30.11 1.20 -42.86
C VAL A 129 -29.67 -0.26 -42.57
N ILE A 130 -30.67 -1.15 -42.57
CA ILE A 130 -30.69 -2.49 -43.21
C ILE A 130 -31.17 -2.22 -44.66
N GLU A 131 -30.45 -2.43 -45.77
CA GLU A 131 -30.14 -3.64 -46.58
C GLU A 131 -29.76 -3.09 -48.00
N ALA A 132 -28.95 -3.68 -48.89
CA ALA A 132 -28.94 -5.06 -49.36
C ALA A 132 -27.65 -5.47 -50.16
N SER A 133 -27.32 -6.77 -50.05
CA SER A 133 -26.69 -7.74 -51.02
C SER A 133 -25.39 -7.38 -51.75
N ASP A 134 -24.32 -8.20 -51.80
CA ASP A 134 -24.25 -9.60 -52.31
C ASP A 134 -22.93 -10.32 -51.90
N ALA A 135 -22.89 -11.63 -52.11
CA ALA A 135 -22.03 -12.71 -51.59
C ALA A 135 -20.48 -12.63 -51.73
N SER A 136 -19.76 -13.20 -50.73
CA SER A 136 -18.80 -14.32 -50.84
C SER A 136 -17.99 -14.55 -49.54
N ASP A 137 -17.66 -15.82 -49.25
CA ASP A 137 -16.70 -16.33 -48.24
C ASP A 137 -15.50 -15.40 -47.94
N ASP A 138 -15.11 -15.23 -46.67
CA ASP A 138 -13.97 -15.95 -46.08
C ASP A 138 -13.78 -15.58 -44.58
N ASP A 139 -13.12 -16.50 -43.90
CA ASP A 139 -12.68 -16.60 -42.51
C ASP A 139 -11.97 -15.35 -41.92
N MET A 140 -12.25 -14.96 -40.66
CA MET A 140 -11.28 -14.40 -39.70
C MET A 140 -11.93 -14.01 -38.35
N ALA A 141 -11.36 -14.57 -37.30
CA ALA A 141 -11.70 -14.43 -35.89
C ALA A 141 -11.59 -12.99 -35.35
N GLU A 142 -12.60 -12.57 -34.58
CA GLU A 142 -12.48 -11.46 -33.62
C GLU A 142 -12.37 -12.04 -32.21
N ALA A 143 -11.21 -11.83 -31.61
CA ALA A 143 -10.92 -12.11 -30.22
C ALA A 143 -11.59 -11.03 -29.35
N GLU A 144 -12.52 -11.47 -28.50
CA GLU A 144 -12.94 -10.68 -27.34
C GLU A 144 -11.75 -10.49 -26.38
N PRO A 145 -11.63 -9.34 -25.70
CA PRO A 145 -10.70 -9.22 -24.59
C PRO A 145 -11.22 -10.10 -23.45
N GLU A 146 -10.53 -11.21 -23.21
CA GLU A 146 -10.71 -12.04 -22.03
C GLU A 146 -10.54 -11.17 -20.78
N GLU A 147 -11.65 -10.88 -20.10
CA GLU A 147 -11.62 -10.64 -18.66
C GLU A 147 -11.13 -11.95 -18.02
N GLU A 148 -9.82 -12.03 -17.75
CA GLU A 148 -9.27 -13.00 -16.81
C GLU A 148 -9.77 -12.64 -15.40
N ASN A 149 -11.03 -13.01 -15.17
CA ASN A 149 -11.62 -13.21 -13.88
C ASN A 149 -10.91 -14.42 -13.26
N GLU A 150 -9.72 -14.20 -12.67
CA GLU A 150 -9.05 -15.22 -11.88
C GLU A 150 -10.02 -15.64 -10.76
N PRO A 151 -10.47 -16.90 -10.76
CA PRO A 151 -11.40 -17.35 -9.75
C PRO A 151 -10.66 -17.32 -8.42
N SER A 152 -11.20 -16.56 -7.47
CA SER A 152 -10.85 -16.64 -6.06
C SER A 152 -11.24 -18.03 -5.55
N LEU A 153 -10.46 -19.04 -5.92
CA LEU A 153 -10.60 -20.38 -5.40
C LEU A 153 -10.03 -20.31 -3.98
N ASN A 154 -10.95 -20.36 -3.04
CA ASN A 154 -10.71 -20.58 -1.63
C ASN A 154 -10.19 -22.02 -1.42
N ILE A 155 -9.11 -22.39 -2.12
CA ILE A 155 -8.44 -23.69 -2.02
C ILE A 155 -7.73 -23.63 -0.69
N LYS A 156 -8.14 -24.47 0.27
CA LYS A 156 -7.28 -24.83 1.40
C LYS A 156 -5.99 -25.36 0.80
N PRO A 157 -4.89 -24.60 0.86
CA PRO A 157 -3.65 -25.07 0.30
C PRO A 157 -3.14 -26.19 1.21
N ASP A 158 -3.12 -27.41 0.68
CA ASP A 158 -2.55 -28.56 1.39
C ASP A 158 -1.02 -28.38 1.42
N TYR A 159 -0.54 -27.82 2.52
CA TYR A 159 0.87 -27.54 2.70
C TYR A 159 1.61 -28.80 3.17
N PRO A 160 2.80 -29.09 2.63
CA PRO A 160 3.57 -30.24 3.06
C PRO A 160 3.92 -30.12 4.56
N PRO A 161 3.99 -31.23 5.31
CA PRO A 161 4.33 -31.21 6.71
C PRO A 161 5.73 -30.60 6.89
N LEU A 162 5.84 -29.69 7.85
CA LEU A 162 7.09 -28.97 8.10
C LEU A 162 8.11 -29.92 8.78
N PRO A 163 9.27 -30.20 8.16
CA PRO A 163 10.32 -31.04 8.77
C PRO A 163 10.84 -30.41 10.07
N GLU A 164 11.39 -31.19 11.02
CA GLU A 164 12.05 -30.62 12.21
C GLU A 164 13.17 -29.66 11.79
N GLU A 165 13.41 -28.61 12.57
CA GLU A 165 14.44 -27.62 12.24
C GLU A 165 15.82 -28.28 12.13
N PRO A 166 16.47 -28.20 10.95
CA PRO A 166 17.76 -28.83 10.75
C PRO A 166 18.81 -28.20 11.68
N LYS A 167 19.47 -29.06 12.45
CA LYS A 167 20.61 -28.73 13.31
C LYS A 167 21.87 -29.26 12.62
N GLY A 168 22.78 -28.39 12.21
CA GLY A 168 23.93 -28.79 11.39
C GLY A 168 24.90 -27.65 11.08
N SER A 169 25.80 -27.89 10.13
CA SER A 169 26.80 -26.92 9.68
C SER A 169 26.17 -25.76 8.90
N ARG A 170 26.71 -24.54 9.07
CA ARG A 170 26.22 -23.30 8.42
C ARG A 170 26.22 -23.34 6.89
N GLU A 171 26.97 -24.26 6.28
CA GLU A 171 27.09 -24.41 4.83
C GLU A 171 25.88 -25.10 4.19
N LEU A 172 25.14 -25.89 4.97
CA LEU A 172 23.94 -26.60 4.52
C LEU A 172 22.66 -25.87 4.93
N LEU A 173 22.75 -24.99 5.93
CA LEU A 173 21.63 -24.28 6.52
C LEU A 173 21.36 -22.94 5.83
N CYS A 174 20.13 -22.79 5.37
CA CYS A 174 19.54 -21.54 4.93
C CYS A 174 18.71 -20.94 6.08
N ARG A 175 19.26 -19.93 6.78
CA ARG A 175 18.48 -19.18 7.78
C ARG A 175 17.61 -18.16 7.06
N VAL A 176 16.30 -18.18 7.31
CA VAL A 176 15.34 -17.24 6.73
C VAL A 176 14.60 -16.51 7.84
N ALA A 177 14.56 -15.19 7.77
CA ALA A 177 13.75 -14.36 8.64
C ALA A 177 12.52 -13.84 7.90
N ILE A 178 11.35 -13.99 8.50
CA ILE A 178 10.07 -13.63 7.88
C ILE A 178 9.42 -12.55 8.74
N ARG A 179 9.02 -11.46 8.10
CA ARG A 179 8.17 -10.44 8.72
C ARG A 179 6.72 -10.76 8.42
N LEU A 180 5.94 -10.96 9.48
CA LEU A 180 4.52 -11.20 9.42
C LEU A 180 3.72 -9.90 9.25
N PRO A 181 2.46 -9.95 8.80
CA PRO A 181 1.59 -8.77 8.65
C PRO A 181 1.30 -8.05 9.97
N ASN A 182 1.37 -8.78 11.09
CA ASN A 182 1.25 -8.23 12.45
C ASN A 182 2.54 -7.51 12.94
N ASN A 183 3.49 -7.26 12.03
CA ASN A 183 4.82 -6.70 12.28
C ASN A 183 5.73 -7.55 13.19
N GLN A 184 5.33 -8.75 13.58
CA GLN A 184 6.22 -9.68 14.26
C GLN A 184 7.22 -10.28 13.29
N ARG A 185 8.38 -10.67 13.83
CA ARG A 185 9.43 -11.33 13.08
C ARG A 185 9.60 -12.74 13.60
N ILE A 186 9.53 -13.70 12.69
CA ILE A 186 9.80 -15.11 12.97
C ILE A 186 11.01 -15.55 12.16
N GLN A 187 11.73 -16.56 12.64
CA GLN A 187 12.95 -17.03 12.00
C GLN A 187 13.02 -18.54 12.11
N ARG A 188 13.43 -19.18 11.02
CA ARG A 188 13.65 -20.63 10.96
C ARG A 188 14.85 -20.95 10.09
N ASN A 189 15.53 -22.04 10.42
CA ASN A 189 16.55 -22.62 9.56
C ASN A 189 15.89 -23.66 8.64
N PHE A 190 16.27 -23.67 7.38
CA PHE A 190 15.90 -24.65 6.36
C PHE A 190 17.17 -25.22 5.75
N LEU A 191 17.10 -26.29 4.97
CA LEU A 191 18.21 -26.72 4.14
C LEU A 191 18.22 -25.94 2.83
N HIS A 192 19.41 -25.72 2.27
CA HIS A 192 19.55 -25.11 0.94
C HIS A 192 18.86 -25.91 -0.18
N THR A 193 18.71 -27.23 0.02
CA THR A 193 18.06 -28.16 -0.91
C THR A 193 16.54 -28.17 -0.78
N ASP A 194 16.00 -27.65 0.32
CA ASP A 194 14.56 -27.70 0.57
C ASP A 194 13.78 -26.82 -0.42
N PRO A 195 12.54 -27.19 -0.75
CA PRO A 195 11.66 -26.38 -1.57
C PRO A 195 11.16 -25.16 -0.79
N ILE A 196 11.03 -24.02 -1.47
CA ILE A 196 10.51 -22.79 -0.84
C ILE A 196 9.05 -22.91 -0.38
N LYS A 197 8.33 -23.94 -0.86
CA LYS A 197 6.95 -24.28 -0.45
C LYS A 197 6.81 -24.44 1.07
N LEU A 198 7.88 -24.84 1.77
CA LEU A 198 7.91 -24.96 3.23
C LEU A 198 7.70 -23.62 3.96
N LEU A 199 7.91 -22.47 3.30
CA LEU A 199 7.61 -21.17 3.89
C LEU A 199 6.13 -21.03 4.21
N TRP A 200 5.25 -21.51 3.33
CA TRP A 200 3.82 -21.46 3.57
C TRP A 200 3.41 -22.41 4.70
N SER A 201 3.96 -23.64 4.72
CA SER A 201 3.77 -24.58 5.84
C SER A 201 4.18 -23.98 7.19
N PHE A 202 5.26 -23.19 7.22
CA PHE A 202 5.75 -22.57 8.45
C PHE A 202 4.90 -21.37 8.88
N CYS A 203 4.42 -20.55 7.93
CA CYS A 203 3.71 -19.31 8.24
C CYS A 203 2.21 -19.48 8.41
N ALA A 204 1.55 -20.42 7.73
CA ALA A 204 0.11 -20.57 7.79
C ALA A 204 -0.44 -20.75 9.23
N PRO A 205 0.18 -21.56 10.11
CA PRO A 205 -0.28 -21.69 11.50
C PRO A 205 0.05 -20.48 12.39
N GLN A 206 0.98 -19.63 11.97
CA GLN A 206 1.47 -18.50 12.77
C GLN A 206 0.72 -17.19 12.48
N VAL A 207 -0.21 -17.20 11.52
CA VAL A 207 -0.98 -16.04 11.11
C VAL A 207 -2.47 -16.36 11.26
N GLU A 208 -3.21 -15.47 11.93
CA GLU A 208 -4.62 -15.69 12.32
C GLU A 208 -5.55 -15.98 11.13
N ASP A 209 -5.23 -15.44 9.95
CA ASP A 209 -5.93 -15.69 8.68
C ASP A 209 -5.13 -16.53 7.67
N GLY A 210 -4.00 -17.13 8.08
CA GLY A 210 -3.08 -17.82 7.18
C GLY A 210 -3.69 -19.06 6.49
N GLU A 211 -4.68 -19.70 7.13
CA GLU A 211 -5.40 -20.85 6.55
C GLU A 211 -6.63 -20.45 5.73
N LYS A 212 -7.08 -19.19 5.86
CA LYS A 212 -8.32 -18.69 5.24
C LYS A 212 -8.05 -17.76 4.06
N ARG A 213 -6.87 -17.16 4.01
CA ARG A 213 -6.50 -16.15 3.02
C ARG A 213 -5.19 -16.51 2.35
N ALA A 214 -5.16 -16.43 1.03
CA ALA A 214 -3.94 -16.59 0.26
C ALA A 214 -2.93 -15.49 0.62
N PHE A 215 -1.66 -15.88 0.70
CA PHE A 215 -0.56 -14.95 0.92
C PHE A 215 0.66 -15.36 0.09
N HIS A 216 1.54 -14.39 -0.14
CA HIS A 216 2.78 -14.58 -0.87
C HIS A 216 3.94 -13.93 -0.13
N PHE A 217 5.17 -14.29 -0.52
CA PHE A 217 6.37 -13.71 0.07
C PHE A 217 7.06 -12.78 -0.92
N VAL A 218 7.63 -11.69 -0.40
CA VAL A 218 8.47 -10.77 -1.17
C VAL A 218 9.81 -10.65 -0.50
N GLN A 219 10.87 -10.93 -1.26
CA GLN A 219 12.24 -10.64 -0.86
C GLN A 219 12.58 -9.21 -1.28
N ALA A 220 12.86 -8.36 -0.30
CA ALA A 220 13.32 -7.01 -0.53
C ALA A 220 14.83 -7.06 -0.84
N ILE A 221 15.19 -6.88 -2.12
CA ILE A 221 16.57 -6.75 -2.57
C ILE A 221 16.80 -5.25 -2.84
N PRO A 222 17.96 -4.67 -2.50
CA PRO A 222 18.27 -3.30 -2.90
C PRO A 222 18.15 -3.15 -4.44
N GLY A 223 17.16 -2.38 -4.90
CA GLY A 223 16.90 -2.13 -6.32
C GLY A 223 15.97 -3.10 -7.05
N ALA A 224 15.49 -4.17 -6.40
CA ALA A 224 14.52 -5.11 -6.99
C ALA A 224 13.68 -5.83 -5.93
N SER A 225 12.48 -6.29 -6.30
CA SER A 225 11.66 -7.13 -5.43
C SER A 225 11.37 -8.46 -6.12
N GLN A 226 11.76 -9.58 -5.49
CA GLN A 226 11.41 -10.90 -5.98
C GLN A 226 10.16 -11.39 -5.25
N LYS A 227 9.08 -11.62 -6.00
CA LYS A 227 7.85 -12.24 -5.50
C LYS A 227 7.99 -13.75 -5.56
N LEU A 228 7.83 -14.43 -4.43
CA LEU A 228 7.84 -15.89 -4.33
C LEU A 228 6.39 -16.39 -4.36
N GLN A 229 6.11 -17.31 -5.28
CA GLN A 229 4.80 -17.93 -5.42
C GLN A 229 4.84 -19.39 -4.94
N PHE A 230 3.72 -19.88 -4.42
CA PHE A 230 3.63 -21.24 -3.87
C PHE A 230 3.86 -22.31 -4.96
N GLY A 231 3.39 -22.07 -6.18
CA GLY A 231 3.56 -22.99 -7.31
C GLY A 231 5.00 -23.11 -7.83
N SER A 232 5.96 -22.33 -7.31
CA SER A 232 7.34 -22.38 -7.79
C SER A 232 8.09 -23.61 -7.29
N ASP A 233 8.77 -24.32 -8.19
CA ASP A 233 9.66 -25.47 -7.86
C ASP A 233 11.09 -25.03 -7.50
N LEU A 234 11.21 -23.83 -6.93
CA LEU A 234 12.48 -23.28 -6.50
C LEU A 234 12.91 -23.87 -5.15
N THR A 235 14.21 -24.08 -5.00
CA THR A 235 14.82 -24.39 -3.70
C THR A 235 15.29 -23.11 -3.01
N PHE A 236 15.50 -23.16 -1.70
CA PHE A 236 16.04 -22.02 -0.94
C PHE A 236 17.37 -21.50 -1.51
N ARG A 237 18.23 -22.39 -2.03
CA ARG A 237 19.47 -22.00 -2.72
C ARG A 237 19.19 -21.21 -4.01
N LYS A 238 18.31 -21.73 -4.88
CA LYS A 238 17.99 -21.08 -6.17
C LYS A 238 17.24 -19.76 -6.00
N ALA A 239 16.39 -19.68 -4.98
CA ALA A 239 15.66 -18.46 -4.63
C ALA A 239 16.52 -17.41 -3.90
N GLY A 240 17.80 -17.68 -3.61
CA GLY A 240 18.69 -16.71 -2.97
C GLY A 240 18.24 -16.28 -1.57
N LEU A 241 17.59 -17.18 -0.82
CA LEU A 241 16.99 -16.86 0.49
C LEU A 241 17.94 -17.02 1.68
N ALA A 242 19.20 -17.37 1.41
CA ALA A 242 20.19 -17.60 2.44
C ALA A 242 20.45 -16.34 3.29
N ASN A 243 20.19 -16.43 4.60
CA ASN A 243 20.37 -15.34 5.56
C ASN A 243 19.57 -14.07 5.21
N SER A 244 18.51 -14.21 4.43
CA SER A 244 17.71 -13.07 3.96
C SER A 244 16.51 -12.79 4.86
N MET A 245 15.99 -11.58 4.74
CA MET A 245 14.72 -11.17 5.31
C MET A 245 13.67 -11.06 4.21
N ILE A 246 12.55 -11.75 4.37
CA ILE A 246 11.41 -11.71 3.47
C ILE A 246 10.17 -11.20 4.20
N ASN A 247 9.26 -10.55 3.48
CA ASN A 247 7.99 -10.07 4.01
C ASN A 247 6.87 -10.99 3.55
N LEU A 248 5.99 -11.38 4.47
CA LEU A 248 4.71 -12.01 4.14
C LEU A 248 3.71 -10.91 3.83
N LEU A 249 3.08 -10.99 2.67
CA LEU A 249 2.05 -10.07 2.22
C LEU A 249 0.81 -10.86 1.85
N TRP A 250 -0.35 -10.31 2.20
CA TRP A 250 -1.62 -10.87 1.79
C TRP A 250 -1.82 -10.74 0.29
N GLY A 251 -2.39 -11.80 -0.31
CA GLY A 251 -2.92 -11.77 -1.67
C GLY A 251 -4.21 -10.96 -1.76
#